data_AF-A0A940KTN6-F1
#
_entry.id   AF-A0A940KTN6-F1
#
_cell.length_a   1.000
_cell.length_b   1.000
_cell.length_c   1.000
_cell.angle_alpha   90.00
_cell.angle_beta   90.00
_cell.angle_gamma   90.00
#
_symmetry.space_group_name_H-M   'P 1'
#
loop_
_entity.id
_entity.type
_entity.pdbx_description
1 polymer ?
#
loop_
_entity_poly.entity_id
_entity_poly.type
_entity_poly.pdbx_seq_one_letter_code
_entity_poly.pdbx_strand_id
1 'polypeptide(L)'
;HRPTMWALLAVAAFLLLLACINYINLTTANATQRAREIGVRKTMGSSRGQLIAQFLSETFVFTIAACFISFILSPLLLKAFSDFMPAGLKFEPLRQPVIFVFLLMLSIVVSILAGLYPAMILSGYKPVNVLKNVMMTRSAETRHAGVRKMLTTSQFVIAQFFVIATVMVGKQIHYTLTADMGFRKDAVVTITAPYHDTSYAKRNELLATIRSVAGVEHVSRGFMTPADRGAAFTTIRMEGAANGNKESVQLRWGD
;
A
#
# COMPACT_ATOMS: atom_id res chain seq x y z
N HIS A 1 -8.19 -17.70 -5.23
CA HIS A 1 -7.05 -16.75 -5.35
C HIS A 1 -6.90 -16.04 -6.71
N ARG A 2 -7.61 -16.42 -7.79
CA ARG A 2 -7.56 -15.65 -9.06
C ARG A 2 -7.98 -14.17 -8.93
N PRO A 3 -9.07 -13.80 -8.21
CA PRO A 3 -9.49 -12.39 -8.15
C PRO A 3 -8.48 -11.50 -7.39
N THR A 4 -7.82 -12.03 -6.35
CA THR A 4 -6.81 -11.30 -5.59
C THR A 4 -5.56 -11.02 -6.42
N MET A 5 -5.15 -11.95 -7.28
CA MET A 5 -4.02 -11.74 -8.20
C MET A 5 -4.31 -10.66 -9.24
N TRP A 6 -5.52 -10.67 -9.84
CA TRP A 6 -5.93 -9.62 -10.78
C TRP A 6 -6.00 -8.25 -10.12
N ALA A 7 -6.50 -8.17 -8.89
CA ALA A 7 -6.52 -6.93 -8.12
C ALA A 7 -5.10 -6.39 -7.87
N LEU A 8 -4.17 -7.23 -7.43
CA LEU A 8 -2.77 -6.84 -7.23
C LEU A 8 -2.09 -6.38 -8.52
N LEU A 9 -2.36 -7.07 -9.64
CA LEU A 9 -1.83 -6.69 -10.94
C LEU A 9 -2.38 -5.34 -11.41
N ALA A 10 -3.68 -5.09 -11.21
CA ALA A 10 -4.29 -3.80 -11.52
C ALA A 10 -3.69 -2.66 -10.69
N VAL A 11 -3.45 -2.88 -9.40
CA VAL A 11 -2.79 -1.90 -8.53
C VAL A 11 -1.34 -1.66 -8.98
N ALA A 12 -0.59 -2.71 -9.30
CA ALA A 12 0.79 -2.58 -9.80
C ALA A 12 0.85 -1.80 -11.12
N ALA A 13 -0.05 -2.09 -12.07
CA ALA A 13 -0.15 -1.37 -13.32
C ALA A 13 -0.52 0.11 -13.11
N PHE A 14 -1.45 0.39 -12.19
CA PHE A 14 -1.84 1.76 -11.84
C PHE A 14 -0.68 2.55 -11.23
N LEU A 15 0.07 1.96 -10.30
CA LEU A 15 1.26 2.57 -9.69
C LEU A 15 2.38 2.81 -10.73
N LEU A 16 2.58 1.86 -11.65
CA LEU A 16 3.55 2.01 -12.74
C LEU A 16 3.18 3.18 -13.66
N LEU A 17 1.91 3.30 -14.01
CA LEU A 17 1.39 4.39 -14.83
C LEU A 17 1.57 5.74 -14.12
N LEU A 18 1.26 5.81 -12.81
CA LEU A 18 1.52 7.01 -12.00
C LEU A 18 3.01 7.38 -12.00
N ALA A 19 3.91 6.41 -11.87
CA ALA A 19 5.35 6.64 -11.90
C ALA A 19 5.81 7.18 -13.27
N CYS A 20 5.32 6.61 -14.38
CA CYS A 20 5.63 7.09 -15.73
C CYS A 20 5.18 8.56 -15.92
N ILE A 21 3.95 8.88 -15.51
CA ILE A 21 3.42 10.24 -15.59
C ILE A 21 4.24 11.20 -14.73
N ASN A 22 4.59 10.81 -13.50
CA ASN A 22 5.39 11.65 -12.61
C ASN A 22 6.76 11.95 -13.23
N TYR A 23 7.42 10.92 -13.79
CA TYR A 23 8.68 11.09 -14.50
C TYR A 23 8.55 12.04 -15.69
N ILE A 24 7.50 11.90 -16.51
CA ILE A 24 7.20 12.81 -17.63
C ILE A 24 7.04 14.25 -17.12
N ASN A 25 6.28 14.44 -16.04
CA ASN A 25 6.02 15.76 -15.46
C ASN A 25 7.31 16.41 -14.94
N LEU A 26 8.16 15.66 -14.23
CA LEU A 26 9.45 16.15 -13.75
C LEU A 26 10.42 16.48 -14.90
N THR A 27 10.50 15.60 -15.91
CA THR A 27 11.40 15.79 -17.06
C THR A 27 10.98 16.99 -17.91
N THR A 28 9.66 17.19 -18.08
CA THR A 28 9.13 18.34 -18.82
C THR A 28 9.18 19.64 -18.01
N ALA A 29 9.08 19.60 -16.68
CA ALA A 29 9.30 20.79 -15.84
C ALA A 29 10.74 21.31 -15.97
N ASN A 30 11.70 20.40 -16.11
CA ASN A 30 13.11 20.73 -16.35
C ASN A 30 13.44 21.01 -17.84
N ALA A 31 12.42 21.10 -18.71
CA ALA A 31 12.62 21.28 -20.14
C ALA A 31 13.29 22.61 -20.48
N THR A 32 13.12 23.66 -19.68
CA THR A 32 13.71 24.99 -19.93
C THR A 32 15.25 24.97 -19.86
N GLN A 33 15.81 24.29 -18.86
CA GLN A 33 17.25 24.09 -18.73
C GLN A 33 17.79 23.22 -19.87
N ARG A 34 17.10 22.11 -20.18
CA ARG A 34 17.48 21.20 -21.27
C ARG A 34 17.30 21.83 -22.65
N ALA A 35 16.37 22.76 -22.84
CA ALA A 35 16.15 23.45 -24.10
C ALA A 35 17.36 24.31 -24.51
N ARG A 36 18.08 24.91 -23.55
CA ARG A 36 19.32 25.65 -23.83
C ARG A 36 20.42 24.73 -24.35
N GLU A 37 20.64 23.60 -23.68
CA GLU A 37 21.61 22.57 -24.08
C GLU A 37 21.31 22.01 -25.48
N ILE A 38 20.05 21.67 -25.73
CA ILE A 38 19.59 21.17 -27.04
C ILE A 38 19.72 22.24 -28.12
N GLY A 39 19.45 23.51 -27.78
CA GLY A 39 19.62 24.65 -28.67
C GLY A 39 21.06 24.77 -29.17
N VAL A 40 22.04 24.67 -28.26
CA VAL A 40 23.48 24.66 -28.59
C VAL A 40 23.83 23.45 -29.47
N ARG A 41 23.36 22.25 -29.12
CA ARG A 41 23.62 21.04 -29.92
C ARG A 41 23.04 21.10 -31.34
N LYS A 42 21.85 21.68 -31.51
CA LYS A 42 21.25 21.88 -32.84
C LYS A 42 22.02 22.90 -33.67
N THR A 43 22.55 23.96 -33.06
CA THR A 43 23.44 24.89 -33.77
C THR A 43 24.75 24.24 -34.18
N MET A 44 25.19 23.21 -33.46
CA MET A 44 26.34 22.36 -33.83
C MET A 44 25.97 21.21 -34.80
N GLY A 45 24.76 21.20 -35.39
CA GLY A 45 24.37 20.25 -36.42
C GLY A 45 23.70 18.95 -35.93
N SER A 46 23.34 18.84 -34.64
CA SER A 46 22.61 17.66 -34.15
C SER A 46 21.22 17.54 -34.79
N SER A 47 20.93 16.36 -35.33
CA SER A 47 19.62 16.05 -35.91
C SER A 47 18.56 15.77 -34.83
N ARG A 48 17.28 15.89 -35.18
CA ARG A 48 16.16 15.58 -34.28
C ARG A 48 16.19 14.12 -33.78
N GLY A 49 16.59 13.19 -34.66
CA GLY A 49 16.67 11.76 -34.33
C GLY A 49 17.76 11.46 -33.29
N GLN A 50 18.93 12.08 -33.41
CA GLN A 50 20.01 11.93 -32.43
C GLN A 50 19.59 12.40 -31.03
N LEU A 51 18.87 13.53 -30.95
CA LEU A 51 18.35 14.02 -29.68
C LEU A 51 17.31 13.07 -29.08
N ILE A 52 16.38 12.54 -29.88
CA ILE A 52 15.38 11.58 -29.40
C ILE A 52 16.06 10.31 -28.89
N ALA A 53 17.03 9.75 -29.64
CA ALA A 53 17.76 8.56 -29.25
C ALA A 53 18.55 8.78 -27.94
N GLN A 54 19.18 9.94 -27.79
CA GLN A 54 19.88 10.31 -26.56
C GLN A 54 18.91 10.33 -25.36
N PHE A 55 17.76 11.01 -25.47
CA PHE A 55 16.77 11.07 -24.40
C PHE A 55 16.23 9.69 -24.04
N LEU A 56 15.89 8.87 -25.04
CA LEU A 56 15.40 7.52 -24.80
C LEU A 56 16.45 6.65 -24.11
N SER A 57 17.72 6.79 -24.49
CA SER A 57 18.84 6.09 -23.84
C SER A 57 19.04 6.54 -22.39
N GLU A 58 18.91 7.84 -22.10
CA GLU A 58 19.00 8.38 -20.75
C GLU A 58 17.87 7.81 -19.86
N THR A 59 16.62 7.86 -20.35
CA THR A 59 15.47 7.26 -19.64
C THR A 59 15.64 5.75 -19.44
N PHE A 60 16.21 5.04 -20.42
CA PHE A 60 16.47 3.61 -20.31
C PHE A 60 17.51 3.27 -19.24
N VAL A 61 18.60 4.05 -19.16
CA VAL A 61 19.62 3.89 -18.09
C VAL A 61 19.00 4.11 -16.71
N PHE A 62 18.18 5.16 -16.54
CA PHE A 62 17.45 5.40 -15.29
C PHE A 62 16.52 4.23 -14.92
N THR A 63 15.81 3.68 -15.91
CA THR A 63 14.88 2.56 -15.71
C THR A 63 15.62 1.28 -15.31
N ILE A 64 16.75 0.98 -15.94
CA ILE A 64 17.60 -0.16 -15.56
C ILE A 64 18.14 0.01 -14.14
N ALA A 65 18.64 1.20 -13.78
CA ALA A 65 19.14 1.48 -12.45
C ALA A 65 18.03 1.26 -11.39
N ALA A 66 16.81 1.75 -11.66
CA ALA A 66 15.66 1.51 -10.79
C ALA A 66 15.31 0.01 -10.68
N CYS A 67 15.34 -0.74 -11.79
CA CYS A 67 15.13 -2.19 -11.77
C CYS A 67 16.19 -2.93 -10.94
N PHE A 68 17.46 -2.52 -11.04
CA PHE A 68 18.54 -3.10 -10.24
C PHE A 68 18.34 -2.86 -8.73
N ILE A 69 17.98 -1.62 -8.35
CA ILE A 69 17.64 -1.28 -6.97
C ILE A 69 16.43 -2.12 -6.49
N SER A 70 15.40 -2.24 -7.33
CA SER A 70 14.22 -3.04 -7.02
C SER A 70 14.55 -4.51 -6.80
N PHE A 71 15.46 -5.08 -7.60
CA PHE A 71 15.91 -6.47 -7.46
C PHE A 71 16.61 -6.72 -6.10
N ILE A 72 17.42 -5.76 -5.63
CA ILE A 72 18.09 -5.84 -4.32
C ILE A 72 17.09 -5.64 -3.17
N LEU A 73 16.14 -4.73 -3.33
CA LEU A 73 15.22 -4.33 -2.27
C LEU A 73 14.09 -5.36 -2.06
N SER A 74 13.67 -6.06 -3.11
CA SER A 74 12.59 -7.06 -3.07
C SER A 74 12.78 -8.16 -2.02
N PRO A 75 13.93 -8.87 -1.94
CA PRO A 75 14.13 -9.90 -0.91
C PRO A 75 14.20 -9.33 0.51
N LEU A 76 14.71 -8.10 0.67
CA LEU A 76 14.75 -7.43 1.98
C LEU A 76 13.35 -7.12 2.49
N LEU A 77 12.47 -6.60 1.62
CA LEU A 77 11.06 -6.35 1.93
C LEU A 77 10.32 -7.66 2.24
N LEU A 78 10.53 -8.72 1.46
CA LEU A 78 9.91 -10.02 1.73
C LEU A 78 10.33 -10.60 3.08
N LYS A 79 11.59 -10.39 3.49
CA LYS A 79 12.06 -10.78 4.83
C LYS A 79 11.45 -9.91 5.93
N ALA A 80 11.34 -8.61 5.72
CA ALA A 80 10.76 -7.68 6.71
C ALA A 80 9.25 -7.92 6.93
N PHE A 81 8.54 -8.39 5.91
CA PHE A 81 7.10 -8.67 5.95
C PHE A 81 6.78 -10.18 5.96
N SER A 82 7.73 -11.03 6.37
CA SER A 82 7.53 -12.49 6.39
C SER A 82 6.32 -12.91 7.21
N ASP A 83 6.05 -12.22 8.31
CA ASP A 83 4.97 -12.53 9.25
C ASP A 83 3.58 -12.24 8.66
N PHE A 84 3.51 -11.39 7.63
CA PHE A 84 2.28 -11.03 6.92
C PHE A 84 2.11 -11.83 5.62
N MET A 85 3.07 -12.68 5.23
CA MET A 85 3.04 -13.46 4.01
C MET A 85 2.60 -14.90 4.25
N PRO A 86 1.83 -15.52 3.34
CA PRO A 86 1.50 -16.94 3.44
C PRO A 86 2.77 -17.81 3.40
N ALA A 87 2.80 -18.87 4.21
CA ALA A 87 3.88 -19.84 4.19
C ALA A 87 4.03 -20.48 2.79
N GLY A 88 5.18 -20.29 2.15
CA GLY A 88 5.50 -20.85 0.83
C GLY A 88 5.97 -19.85 -0.23
N LEU A 89 5.88 -18.54 0.03
CA LEU A 89 6.39 -17.52 -0.89
C LEU A 89 7.91 -17.40 -0.75
N LYS A 90 8.63 -18.03 -1.67
CA LYS A 90 10.10 -17.97 -1.74
C LYS A 90 10.53 -17.13 -2.94
N PHE A 91 11.39 -16.14 -2.70
CA PHE A 91 11.99 -15.33 -3.74
C PHE A 91 13.23 -16.04 -4.28
N GLU A 92 13.06 -16.85 -5.33
CA GLU A 92 14.16 -17.56 -6.02
C GLU A 92 14.25 -17.13 -7.50
N PRO A 93 14.70 -15.90 -7.83
CA PRO A 93 14.74 -15.41 -9.22
C PRO A 93 15.64 -16.25 -10.13
N LEU A 94 16.70 -16.83 -9.57
CA LEU A 94 17.65 -17.70 -10.25
C LEU A 94 17.01 -18.99 -10.78
N ARG A 95 15.91 -19.44 -10.17
CA ARG A 95 15.21 -20.67 -10.57
C ARG A 95 14.19 -20.44 -11.69
N GLN A 96 13.83 -19.18 -11.94
CA GLN A 96 12.84 -18.79 -12.94
C GLN A 96 13.43 -17.72 -13.88
N PRO A 97 14.22 -18.12 -14.91
CA PRO A 97 14.89 -17.19 -15.81
C PRO A 97 13.91 -16.30 -16.61
N VAL A 98 12.65 -16.72 -16.73
CA VAL A 98 11.56 -15.95 -17.35
C VAL A 98 11.39 -14.57 -16.72
N ILE A 99 11.69 -14.41 -15.42
CA ILE A 99 11.58 -13.13 -14.72
C ILE A 99 12.53 -12.08 -15.31
N PHE A 100 13.75 -12.47 -15.71
CA PHE A 100 14.72 -11.52 -16.29
C PHE A 100 14.27 -11.03 -17.66
N VAL A 101 13.71 -11.92 -18.49
CA VAL A 101 13.15 -11.55 -19.79
C VAL A 101 11.95 -10.62 -19.61
N PHE A 102 11.07 -10.92 -18.65
CA PHE A 102 9.94 -10.07 -18.32
C PHE A 102 10.39 -8.69 -17.82
N LEU A 103 11.37 -8.62 -16.91
CA LEU A 103 11.91 -7.35 -16.43
C LEU A 103 12.54 -6.52 -17.55
N LEU A 104 13.34 -7.16 -18.42
CA LEU A 104 13.95 -6.48 -19.56
C LEU A 104 12.88 -5.90 -20.50
N MET A 105 11.87 -6.69 -20.84
CA MET A 105 10.76 -6.28 -21.69
C MET A 105 9.96 -5.13 -21.05
N LEU A 106 9.69 -5.23 -19.75
CA LEU A 106 9.03 -4.19 -18.96
C LEU A 106 9.84 -2.89 -18.95
N SER A 107 11.17 -2.95 -18.73
CA SER A 107 12.04 -1.77 -18.75
C SER A 107 12.04 -1.07 -20.10
N ILE A 108 12.05 -1.82 -21.21
CA ILE A 108 11.95 -1.27 -22.57
C ILE A 108 10.60 -0.55 -22.75
N VAL A 109 9.50 -1.23 -22.41
CA VAL A 109 8.14 -0.68 -22.55
C VAL A 109 7.97 0.60 -21.73
N VAL A 110 8.41 0.59 -20.47
CA VAL A 110 8.35 1.75 -19.56
C VAL A 110 9.21 2.89 -20.08
N SER A 111 10.42 2.61 -20.58
CA SER A 111 11.32 3.63 -21.11
C SER A 111 10.76 4.31 -22.35
N ILE A 112 10.09 3.55 -23.22
CA ILE A 112 9.39 4.10 -24.38
C ILE A 112 8.19 4.94 -23.92
N LEU A 113 7.32 4.40 -23.06
CA LEU A 113 6.13 5.11 -22.57
C LEU A 113 6.49 6.43 -21.86
N ALA A 114 7.49 6.42 -20.99
CA ALA A 114 7.88 7.56 -20.19
C ALA A 114 8.83 8.54 -20.93
N GLY A 115 9.70 8.02 -21.81
CA GLY A 115 10.73 8.81 -22.49
C GLY A 115 10.29 9.42 -23.82
N LEU A 116 9.36 8.77 -24.54
CA LEU A 116 8.96 9.21 -25.89
C LEU A 116 8.27 10.58 -25.88
N TYR A 117 7.39 10.82 -24.91
CA TYR A 117 6.65 12.09 -24.83
C TYR A 117 7.58 13.29 -24.56
N PRO A 118 8.45 13.29 -23.53
CA PRO A 118 9.46 14.34 -23.35
C PRO A 118 10.40 14.47 -24.55
N ALA A 119 10.88 13.35 -25.11
CA ALA A 119 11.80 13.38 -26.25
C ALA A 119 11.20 14.07 -27.48
N MET A 120 9.92 13.83 -27.78
CA MET A 120 9.24 14.48 -28.92
C MET A 120 9.07 15.98 -28.71
N ILE A 121 8.74 16.40 -27.49
CA ILE A 121 8.58 17.82 -27.13
C ILE A 121 9.93 18.54 -27.15
N LEU A 122 10.94 17.99 -26.46
CA LEU A 122 12.25 18.62 -26.32
C LEU A 122 13.02 18.66 -27.65
N SER A 123 12.94 17.60 -28.45
CA SER A 123 13.55 17.58 -29.78
C SER A 123 12.87 18.54 -30.78
N GLY A 124 11.65 19.02 -30.48
CA GLY A 124 10.90 19.96 -31.32
C GLY A 124 11.30 21.44 -31.14
N TYR A 125 12.07 21.79 -30.11
CA TYR A 125 12.38 23.21 -29.83
C TYR A 125 13.27 23.85 -30.90
N LYS A 126 12.87 25.05 -31.37
CA LYS A 126 13.62 25.86 -32.34
C LYS A 126 14.64 26.75 -31.60
N PRO A 127 15.94 26.71 -31.95
CA PRO A 127 17.01 27.45 -31.24
C PRO A 127 16.74 28.97 -31.11
N VAL A 128 16.16 29.58 -32.15
CA VAL A 128 15.85 31.02 -32.20
C VAL A 128 14.90 31.48 -31.08
N ASN A 129 13.97 30.63 -30.65
CA ASN A 129 13.02 30.98 -29.59
C ASN A 129 13.60 30.81 -28.18
N VAL A 130 14.65 29.98 -28.03
CA VAL A 130 15.30 29.70 -26.75
C VAL A 130 16.23 30.83 -26.35
N LEU A 131 16.87 31.49 -27.33
CA LEU A 131 17.79 32.62 -27.12
C LEU A 131 17.08 33.98 -26.95
N LYS A 132 15.90 34.17 -27.53
CA LYS A 132 15.23 35.49 -27.53
C LYS A 132 14.39 35.80 -26.28
N ASN A 133 14.41 34.97 -25.23
CA ASN A 133 13.58 35.12 -24.01
C ASN A 133 12.06 35.30 -24.27
N VAL A 134 11.58 34.96 -25.47
CA VAL A 134 10.15 35.02 -25.87
C VAL A 134 9.37 33.80 -25.34
N MET A 135 10.01 32.94 -24.54
CA MET A 135 9.33 31.82 -23.88
C MET A 135 8.28 32.28 -22.85
N MET A 136 8.33 33.54 -22.39
CA MET A 136 7.33 34.11 -21.49
C MET A 136 5.99 34.47 -22.18
N THR A 137 5.90 34.51 -23.52
CA THR A 137 4.80 35.24 -24.20
C THR A 137 4.03 34.46 -25.26
N ARG A 138 4.09 33.12 -25.31
CA ARG A 138 3.16 32.33 -26.14
C ARG A 138 2.19 31.52 -25.30
N SER A 139 1.09 32.18 -24.99
CA SER A 139 -0.17 31.71 -24.39
C SER A 139 -0.89 30.59 -25.17
N ALA A 140 -0.23 29.87 -26.07
CA ALA A 140 -0.74 28.65 -26.71
C ALA A 140 -0.56 27.39 -25.81
N GLU A 141 0.16 27.52 -24.69
CA GLU A 141 0.42 26.44 -23.71
C GLU A 141 -0.65 26.27 -22.62
N THR A 142 -1.71 27.08 -22.59
CA THR A 142 -2.70 27.08 -21.50
C THR A 142 -3.51 25.79 -21.39
N ARG A 143 -3.75 25.07 -22.49
CA ARG A 143 -4.51 23.79 -22.47
C ARG A 143 -3.65 22.60 -21.99
N HIS A 144 -2.39 22.51 -22.41
CA HIS A 144 -1.49 21.41 -21.99
C HIS A 144 -0.93 21.62 -20.57
N ALA A 145 -0.74 22.86 -20.14
CA ALA A 145 -0.35 23.17 -18.75
C ALA A 145 -1.48 22.82 -17.76
N GLY A 146 -2.75 23.02 -18.13
CA GLY A 146 -3.91 22.69 -17.30
C GLY A 146 -4.05 21.18 -17.04
N VAL A 147 -3.92 20.35 -18.08
CA VAL A 147 -3.97 18.88 -17.94
C VAL A 147 -2.85 18.36 -17.06
N ARG A 148 -1.62 18.87 -17.23
CA ARG A 148 -0.48 18.52 -16.38
C ARG A 148 -0.74 18.91 -14.93
N LYS A 149 -1.20 20.14 -14.69
CA LYS A 149 -1.50 20.64 -13.34
C LYS A 149 -2.57 19.81 -12.65
N MET A 150 -3.64 19.45 -13.36
CA MET A 150 -4.68 18.55 -12.84
C MET A 150 -4.09 17.19 -12.47
N LEU A 151 -3.35 16.57 -13.40
CA LEU A 151 -2.77 15.25 -13.23
C LEU A 151 -1.76 15.18 -12.07
N THR A 152 -0.85 16.15 -11.96
CA THR A 152 0.10 16.24 -10.83
C THR A 152 -0.64 16.45 -9.50
N THR A 153 -1.68 17.29 -9.48
CA THR A 153 -2.46 17.52 -8.26
C THR A 153 -3.18 16.25 -7.82
N SER A 154 -3.80 15.50 -8.75
CA SER A 154 -4.42 14.20 -8.45
C SER A 154 -3.42 13.20 -7.87
N GLN A 155 -2.19 13.15 -8.40
CA GLN A 155 -1.13 12.28 -7.89
C GLN A 155 -0.78 12.59 -6.43
N PHE A 156 -0.59 13.87 -6.09
CA PHE A 156 -0.32 14.29 -4.71
C PHE A 156 -1.49 13.99 -3.78
N VAL A 157 -2.73 14.19 -4.22
CA VAL A 157 -3.93 13.84 -3.42
C VAL A 157 -3.98 12.34 -3.13
N ILE A 158 -3.75 11.50 -4.13
CA ILE A 158 -3.73 10.03 -3.96
C ILE A 158 -2.62 9.63 -2.98
N ALA A 159 -1.40 10.18 -3.14
CA ALA A 159 -0.29 9.89 -2.24
C ALA A 159 -0.60 10.31 -0.79
N GLN A 160 -1.15 11.52 -0.61
CA GLN A 160 -1.55 12.04 0.70
C GLN A 160 -2.63 11.16 1.34
N PHE A 161 -3.61 10.71 0.56
CA PHE A 161 -4.64 9.78 1.02
C PHE A 161 -4.02 8.48 1.55
N PHE A 162 -3.09 7.87 0.81
CA PHE A 162 -2.40 6.64 1.26
C PHE A 162 -1.58 6.86 2.54
N VAL A 163 -0.90 8.01 2.66
CA VAL A 163 -0.15 8.37 3.88
C VAL A 163 -1.09 8.49 5.07
N ILE A 164 -2.19 9.23 4.92
CA ILE A 164 -3.20 9.40 5.98
C ILE A 164 -3.81 8.05 6.36
N ALA A 165 -4.21 7.24 5.37
CA ALA A 165 -4.79 5.93 5.60
C ALA A 165 -3.83 5.00 6.37
N THR A 166 -2.56 4.97 5.98
CA THR A 166 -1.54 4.16 6.65
C THR A 166 -1.33 4.60 8.10
N VAL A 167 -1.20 5.91 8.34
CA VAL A 167 -1.06 6.45 9.69
C VAL A 167 -2.31 6.18 10.53
N MET A 168 -3.49 6.34 9.96
CA MET A 168 -4.76 6.10 10.64
C MET A 168 -4.91 4.63 11.06
N VAL A 169 -4.65 3.69 10.15
CA VAL A 169 -4.69 2.26 10.45
C VAL A 169 -3.64 1.90 11.50
N GLY A 170 -2.43 2.44 11.40
CA GLY A 170 -1.39 2.27 12.42
C GLY A 170 -1.84 2.74 13.80
N LYS A 171 -2.47 3.91 13.88
CA LYS A 171 -3.06 4.43 15.14
C LYS A 171 -4.21 3.57 15.64
N GLN A 172 -5.07 3.06 14.75
CA GLN A 172 -6.17 2.16 15.12
C GLN A 172 -5.67 0.83 15.68
N ILE A 173 -4.65 0.23 15.06
CA ILE A 173 -4.04 -1.01 15.57
C ILE A 173 -3.42 -0.75 16.95
N HIS A 174 -2.64 0.33 17.09
CA HIS A 174 -2.03 0.68 18.37
C HIS A 174 -3.10 0.89 19.45
N TYR A 175 -4.14 1.68 19.16
CA TYR A 175 -5.26 1.90 20.06
C TYR A 175 -5.95 0.59 20.45
N THR A 176 -6.22 -0.31 19.50
CA THR A 176 -6.88 -1.59 19.80
C THR A 176 -6.02 -2.50 20.70
N LEU A 177 -4.70 -2.44 20.56
CA LEU A 177 -3.77 -3.24 21.36
C LEU A 177 -3.52 -2.65 22.76
N THR A 178 -3.58 -1.33 22.93
CA THR A 178 -3.29 -0.65 24.20
C THR A 178 -4.52 -0.14 24.94
N ALA A 179 -5.68 -0.09 24.30
CA ALA A 179 -6.93 0.29 24.94
C ALA A 179 -7.20 -0.64 26.12
N ASP A 180 -7.43 -0.02 27.28
CA ASP A 180 -7.86 -0.73 28.47
C ASP A 180 -9.28 -1.25 28.23
N MET A 181 -9.40 -2.56 28.09
CA MET A 181 -10.67 -3.23 27.88
C MET A 181 -11.43 -3.44 29.21
N GLY A 182 -10.88 -2.99 30.34
CA GLY A 182 -11.47 -3.15 31.67
C GLY A 182 -11.33 -4.55 32.26
N PHE A 183 -10.54 -5.43 31.62
CA PHE A 183 -10.23 -6.78 32.12
C PHE A 183 -8.79 -7.18 31.82
N ARG A 184 -8.20 -8.01 32.69
CA ARG A 184 -6.85 -8.57 32.50
C ARG A 184 -6.86 -9.60 31.39
N LYS A 185 -6.09 -9.33 30.33
CA LYS A 185 -5.96 -10.18 29.14
C LYS A 185 -4.72 -11.08 29.14
N ASP A 186 -3.78 -10.81 30.05
CA ASP A 186 -2.50 -11.51 30.11
C ASP A 186 -2.66 -12.86 30.84
N ALA A 187 -2.04 -13.92 30.28
CA ALA A 187 -2.02 -15.28 30.84
C ALA A 187 -3.39 -15.97 31.04
N VAL A 188 -4.43 -15.55 30.32
CA VAL A 188 -5.75 -16.21 30.36
C VAL A 188 -5.90 -17.22 29.22
N VAL A 189 -6.01 -18.50 29.56
CA VAL A 189 -6.29 -19.57 28.59
C VAL A 189 -7.75 -19.98 28.68
N THR A 190 -8.45 -19.92 27.54
CA THR A 190 -9.86 -20.33 27.45
C THR A 190 -9.95 -21.71 26.81
N ILE A 191 -10.59 -22.65 27.50
CA ILE A 191 -10.81 -24.01 27.00
C ILE A 191 -12.32 -24.21 26.87
N THR A 192 -12.77 -24.57 25.66
CA THR A 192 -14.17 -24.89 25.41
C THR A 192 -14.45 -26.32 25.87
N ALA A 193 -15.33 -26.48 26.85
CA ALA A 193 -15.78 -27.80 27.29
C ALA A 193 -16.72 -28.45 26.24
N PRO A 194 -16.74 -29.79 26.12
CA PRO A 194 -17.65 -30.49 25.21
C PRO A 194 -19.11 -30.17 25.54
N TYR A 195 -19.84 -29.59 24.58
CA TYR A 195 -21.21 -29.09 24.77
C TYR A 195 -22.20 -30.17 25.21
N HIS A 196 -21.99 -31.41 24.76
CA HIS A 196 -22.91 -32.54 25.00
C HIS A 196 -22.68 -33.28 26.33
N ASP A 197 -21.58 -33.02 27.06
CA ASP A 197 -21.35 -33.65 28.36
C ASP A 197 -21.82 -32.72 29.50
N THR A 198 -23.01 -33.02 30.03
CA THR A 198 -23.65 -32.27 31.12
C THR A 198 -23.35 -32.84 32.52
N SER A 199 -22.50 -33.86 32.62
CA SER A 199 -22.18 -34.48 33.92
C SER A 199 -21.48 -33.51 34.87
N TYR A 200 -22.12 -33.21 35.99
CA TYR A 200 -21.58 -32.31 37.02
C TYR A 200 -20.29 -32.85 37.64
N ALA A 201 -20.21 -34.17 37.85
CA ALA A 201 -19.04 -34.83 38.42
C ALA A 201 -17.80 -34.66 37.55
N LYS A 202 -17.91 -34.93 36.23
CA LYS A 202 -16.79 -34.80 35.28
C LYS A 202 -16.32 -33.35 35.14
N ARG A 203 -17.24 -32.38 35.18
CA ARG A 203 -16.89 -30.95 35.11
C ARG A 203 -16.10 -30.51 36.34
N ASN A 204 -16.45 -31.00 37.52
CA ASN A 204 -15.72 -30.69 38.75
C ASN A 204 -14.36 -31.39 38.81
N GLU A 205 -14.28 -32.63 38.33
CA GLU A 205 -13.01 -33.35 38.20
C GLU A 205 -12.06 -32.64 37.24
N LEU A 206 -12.54 -32.23 36.06
CA LEU A 206 -11.76 -31.45 35.10
C LEU A 206 -11.20 -30.16 35.72
N LEU A 207 -12.01 -29.44 36.50
CA LEU A 207 -11.55 -28.23 37.20
C LEU A 207 -10.49 -28.54 38.26
N ALA A 208 -10.66 -29.64 39.01
CA ALA A 208 -9.68 -30.08 40.00
C ALA A 208 -8.35 -30.46 39.33
N THR A 209 -8.41 -31.17 38.20
CA THR A 209 -7.22 -31.53 37.41
C THR A 209 -6.51 -30.29 36.86
N ILE A 210 -7.24 -29.33 36.29
CA ILE A 210 -6.64 -28.10 35.76
C ILE A 210 -6.00 -27.28 36.90
N ARG A 211 -6.63 -27.19 38.07
CA ARG A 211 -6.05 -26.52 39.25
C ARG A 211 -4.78 -27.19 39.76
N SER A 212 -4.59 -28.48 39.50
CA SER A 212 -3.39 -29.22 39.92
C SER A 212 -2.18 -29.02 38.99
N VAL A 213 -2.37 -28.41 37.82
CA VAL A 213 -1.27 -28.11 36.89
C VAL A 213 -0.40 -26.98 37.44
N ALA A 214 0.90 -27.22 37.53
CA ALA A 214 1.86 -26.22 37.98
C ALA A 214 1.83 -24.97 37.08
N GLY A 215 1.61 -23.79 37.68
CA GLY A 215 1.49 -22.50 36.98
C GLY A 215 0.06 -21.97 36.81
N VAL A 216 -0.97 -22.73 37.23
CA VAL A 216 -2.36 -22.27 37.23
C VAL A 216 -2.71 -21.63 38.58
N GLU A 217 -2.90 -20.32 38.62
CA GLU A 217 -3.23 -19.58 39.85
C GLU A 217 -4.74 -19.55 40.13
N HIS A 218 -5.55 -19.36 39.08
CA HIS A 218 -7.01 -19.27 39.19
C HIS A 218 -7.71 -20.04 38.08
N VAL A 219 -8.84 -20.65 38.43
CA VAL A 219 -9.71 -21.35 37.47
C VAL A 219 -11.15 -20.96 37.76
N SER A 220 -11.79 -20.35 36.77
CA SER A 220 -13.20 -19.95 36.77
C SER A 220 -13.96 -20.66 35.63
N ARG A 221 -15.28 -20.74 35.77
CA ARG A 221 -16.18 -21.30 34.76
C ARG A 221 -16.97 -20.16 34.15
N GLY A 222 -16.93 -20.02 32.84
CA GLY A 222 -17.69 -19.01 32.12
C GLY A 222 -18.48 -19.61 30.97
N PHE A 223 -19.58 -18.95 30.59
CA PHE A 223 -20.31 -19.28 29.38
C PHE A 223 -19.68 -18.62 28.14
N MET A 224 -19.33 -17.33 28.26
CA MET A 224 -18.65 -16.55 27.23
C MET A 224 -17.54 -15.76 27.90
N THR A 225 -16.38 -15.65 27.25
CA THR A 225 -15.30 -14.81 27.77
C THR A 225 -15.58 -13.33 27.48
N PRO A 226 -15.04 -12.41 28.29
CA PRO A 226 -15.22 -10.97 28.06
C PRO A 226 -14.83 -10.50 26.65
N ALA A 227 -13.84 -11.16 26.02
CA ALA A 227 -13.36 -10.88 24.66
C ALA A 227 -14.00 -11.76 23.57
N ASP A 228 -15.04 -12.53 23.87
CA ASP A 228 -15.67 -13.42 22.89
C ASP A 228 -16.41 -12.63 21.79
N ARG A 229 -16.42 -13.20 20.57
CA ARG A 229 -17.10 -12.63 19.39
C ARG A 229 -18.61 -12.83 19.43
N GLY A 230 -19.11 -13.72 20.28
CA GLY A 230 -20.53 -13.90 20.46
C GLY A 230 -21.16 -12.75 21.25
N ALA A 231 -22.47 -12.55 21.06
CA ALA A 231 -23.22 -11.56 21.80
C ALA A 231 -24.45 -12.21 22.45
N ALA A 232 -24.50 -12.20 23.78
CA ALA A 232 -25.70 -12.51 24.55
C ALA A 232 -26.42 -11.21 24.86
N PHE A 233 -27.70 -11.11 24.50
CA PHE A 233 -28.52 -9.94 24.79
C PHE A 233 -29.65 -10.34 25.73
N THR A 234 -30.00 -9.44 26.65
CA THR A 234 -31.24 -9.53 27.41
C THR A 234 -31.94 -8.19 27.38
N THR A 235 -33.25 -8.20 27.59
CA THR A 235 -34.03 -6.97 27.70
C THR A 235 -34.31 -6.70 29.17
N ILE A 236 -33.80 -5.58 29.67
CA ILE A 236 -34.08 -5.15 31.04
C ILE A 236 -35.21 -4.13 31.00
N ARG A 237 -36.18 -4.29 31.90
CA ARG A 237 -37.25 -3.32 32.13
C ARG A 237 -37.01 -2.66 33.47
N MET A 238 -36.71 -1.36 33.48
CA MET A 238 -36.59 -0.62 34.74
C MET A 238 -37.97 -0.36 35.33
N GLU A 239 -38.18 -0.75 36.57
CA GLU A 239 -39.41 -0.51 37.31
C GLU A 239 -39.53 1.00 37.63
N GLY A 240 -40.61 1.65 37.15
CA GLY A 240 -40.85 3.09 37.34
C GLY A 240 -40.68 3.98 36.10
N ALA A 241 -40.21 3.44 34.96
CA ALA A 241 -40.14 4.20 33.71
C ALA A 241 -41.54 4.36 33.08
N ALA A 242 -42.01 5.60 32.97
CA ALA A 242 -43.36 5.98 32.53
C ALA A 242 -43.79 5.47 31.15
N ASN A 243 -42.87 4.92 30.34
CA ASN A 243 -43.15 4.41 28.99
C ASN A 243 -42.55 3.02 28.71
N GLY A 244 -42.31 2.19 29.73
CA GLY A 244 -41.91 0.80 29.51
C GLY A 244 -40.65 0.64 28.64
N ASN A 245 -39.69 1.57 28.76
CA ASN A 245 -38.44 1.55 28.01
C ASN A 245 -37.76 0.18 28.23
N LYS A 246 -37.76 -0.61 27.17
CA LYS A 246 -37.05 -1.88 27.07
C LYS A 246 -35.68 -1.57 26.49
N GLU A 247 -34.66 -1.59 27.33
CA GLU A 247 -33.29 -1.45 26.85
C GLU A 247 -32.69 -2.83 26.61
N SER A 248 -32.17 -3.02 25.39
CA SER A 248 -31.42 -4.23 25.03
C SER A 248 -30.01 -4.09 25.57
N VAL A 249 -29.69 -4.86 26.60
CA VAL A 249 -28.37 -4.85 27.25
C VAL A 249 -27.61 -6.11 26.84
N GLN A 250 -26.33 -5.94 26.50
CA GLN A 250 -25.45 -7.07 26.25
C GLN A 250 -24.97 -7.65 27.58
N LEU A 251 -25.25 -8.94 27.81
CA LEU A 251 -24.74 -9.68 28.96
C LEU A 251 -23.27 -10.03 28.72
N ARG A 252 -22.39 -9.54 29.60
CA ARG A 252 -20.99 -9.96 29.70
C ARG A 252 -20.83 -10.66 31.04
N TRP A 253 -20.45 -11.93 31.01
CA TRP A 253 -20.30 -12.77 32.21
C TRP A 253 -18.86 -12.70 32.70
N GLY A 254 -18.68 -12.53 34.01
CA GLY A 254 -17.40 -12.63 34.70
C GLY A 254 -17.65 -12.90 36.18
N ASP A 255 -17.04 -13.96 36.70
CA ASP A 255 -16.88 -14.21 38.14
C ASP A 255 -15.46 -13.84 38.56
#